data_AF-A0A8H3BGB3-F1
#
_entry.id   AF-A0A8H3BGB3-F1
#
_cell.length_a   1.000
_cell.length_b   1.000
_cell.length_c   1.000
_cell.angle_alpha   90.00
_cell.angle_beta   90.00
_cell.angle_gamma   90.00
#
_symmetry.space_group_name_H-M   'P 1'
#
loop_
_entity.id
_entity.type
_entity.pdbx_description
1 polymer ?
#
loop_
_entity_poly.entity_id
_entity_poly.type
_entity_poly.pdbx_seq_one_letter_code
_entity_poly.pdbx_strand_id
1 'polypeptide(L)'
;MFSRNVLSWLRPGGGFGSRFFSVANSPAPIAADLPSALSLIQSQPSHYAVATVAGRKYLLAPRDVLTVPRLRDVRPGDSLSLDAVHEFGSREYAVRGTLPVRVTATVLEHTKGPMLEIFKKKRRKGYEKTIKHKQTYTRLRIGNIEATL
;
A
#
# COMPACT_ATOMS: atom_id res chain seq x y z
N MET A 1 22.46 -58.31 -52.44
CA MET A 1 21.53 -57.40 -53.14
C MET A 1 22.02 -55.98 -52.94
N PHE A 2 22.62 -55.42 -53.99
CA PHE A 2 23.14 -54.06 -54.07
C PHE A 2 22.01 -53.04 -54.23
N SER A 3 22.08 -51.94 -53.47
CA SER A 3 21.43 -50.64 -53.73
C SER A 3 21.78 -49.74 -52.55
N ARG A 4 22.32 -48.52 -52.62
CA ARG A 4 22.56 -47.58 -53.70
C ARG A 4 23.49 -46.49 -53.17
N ASN A 5 24.43 -46.08 -54.03
CA ASN A 5 25.01 -44.74 -54.25
C ASN A 5 24.70 -43.63 -53.24
N VAL A 6 25.71 -43.03 -52.60
CA VAL A 6 26.59 -41.93 -53.12
C VAL A 6 25.84 -40.60 -53.20
N LEU A 7 26.24 -39.61 -52.40
CA LEU A 7 26.86 -38.37 -52.87
C LEU A 7 27.18 -37.44 -51.68
N SER A 8 28.48 -37.21 -51.50
CA SER A 8 29.06 -36.10 -50.76
C SER A 8 28.65 -34.76 -51.36
N TRP A 9 28.43 -33.73 -50.54
CA TRP A 9 28.92 -32.38 -50.83
C TRP A 9 29.20 -31.63 -49.52
N LEU A 10 30.45 -31.20 -49.38
CA LEU A 10 30.96 -30.25 -48.39
C LEU A 10 31.23 -28.95 -49.16
N ARG A 11 30.64 -27.81 -48.77
CA ARG A 11 31.26 -26.47 -48.80
C ARG A 11 30.30 -25.37 -48.28
N PRO A 12 30.82 -24.20 -47.86
CA PRO A 12 30.38 -23.47 -46.67
C PRO A 12 29.76 -22.09 -46.98
N GLY A 13 29.27 -21.43 -45.94
CA GLY A 13 29.16 -19.97 -45.90
C GLY A 13 27.77 -19.42 -46.18
N GLY A 14 27.09 -19.04 -45.11
CA GLY A 14 25.89 -18.22 -45.14
C GLY A 14 25.73 -17.54 -43.78
N GLY A 15 26.36 -16.37 -43.63
CA GLY A 15 26.27 -15.57 -42.42
C GLY A 15 24.81 -15.15 -42.17
N PHE A 16 24.15 -15.85 -41.25
CA PHE A 16 22.89 -15.41 -40.70
C PHE A 16 23.18 -14.24 -39.75
N GLY A 17 23.10 -13.04 -40.31
CA GLY A 17 23.13 -11.79 -39.58
C GLY A 17 22.14 -11.86 -38.43
N SER A 18 22.69 -11.83 -37.22
CA SER A 18 22.01 -11.72 -35.96
C SER A 18 21.26 -10.39 -35.90
N ARG A 19 20.03 -10.37 -36.41
CA ARG A 19 19.07 -9.34 -36.01
C ARG A 19 18.53 -9.71 -34.63
N PHE A 20 19.39 -9.56 -33.63
CA PHE A 20 18.91 -9.26 -32.29
C PHE A 20 18.15 -7.94 -32.43
N PHE A 21 16.82 -8.02 -32.52
CA PHE A 21 16.00 -6.91 -32.08
C PHE A 21 16.37 -6.70 -30.62
N SER A 22 17.28 -5.74 -30.38
CA SER A 22 17.41 -5.11 -29.09
C SER A 22 16.06 -4.43 -28.85
N VAL A 23 15.13 -5.18 -28.25
CA VAL A 23 14.09 -4.56 -27.45
C VAL A 23 14.90 -3.79 -26.41
N ALA A 24 15.01 -2.49 -26.60
CA ALA A 24 15.32 -1.57 -25.53
C ALA A 24 14.19 -1.70 -24.53
N ASN A 25 14.23 -2.79 -23.76
CA ASN A 25 13.65 -2.82 -22.44
C ASN A 25 14.60 -1.95 -21.63
N SER A 26 14.52 -0.64 -21.85
CA SER A 26 15.01 0.32 -20.88
C SER A 26 14.21 0.00 -19.63
N PRO A 27 14.80 -0.62 -18.58
CA PRO A 27 14.08 -0.67 -17.33
C PRO A 27 13.84 0.79 -16.98
N ALA A 28 12.56 1.18 -16.85
CA ALA A 28 12.21 2.39 -16.12
C ALA A 28 13.09 2.44 -14.86
N PRO A 29 13.64 3.61 -14.48
CA PRO A 29 14.71 3.68 -13.49
C PRO A 29 14.27 2.91 -12.25
N ILE A 30 14.85 1.72 -12.07
CA ILE A 30 14.77 0.99 -10.81
C ILE A 30 15.63 1.86 -9.90
N ALA A 31 15.01 2.80 -9.21
CA ALA A 31 15.68 3.64 -8.24
C ALA A 31 16.31 2.68 -7.21
N ALA A 32 17.62 2.47 -7.32
CA ALA A 32 18.36 1.60 -6.41
C ALA A 32 18.49 2.22 -5.01
N ASP A 33 18.25 3.54 -4.91
CA ASP A 33 18.43 4.33 -3.72
C ASP A 33 17.07 4.83 -3.17
N LEU A 34 16.86 4.67 -1.86
CA LEU A 34 15.64 5.14 -1.18
C LEU A 34 15.42 6.66 -1.29
N PRO A 35 16.44 7.54 -1.15
CA PRO A 35 16.24 8.99 -1.22
C PRO A 35 15.75 9.47 -2.59
N SER A 36 16.26 8.88 -3.68
CA SER A 36 15.84 9.24 -5.04
C SER A 36 14.44 8.74 -5.35
N ALA A 37 14.06 7.55 -4.87
CA ALA A 37 12.70 7.04 -4.99
C ALA A 37 11.68 7.93 -4.25
N LEU A 38 12.01 8.39 -3.05
CA LEU A 38 11.14 9.25 -2.24
C LEU A 38 10.94 10.63 -2.89
N SER A 39 12.00 11.23 -3.47
CA SER A 39 11.89 12.52 -4.15
C SER A 39 11.02 12.44 -5.42
N LEU A 40 11.13 11.35 -6.17
CA LEU A 40 10.27 11.09 -7.33
C LEU A 40 8.79 11.01 -6.94
N ILE A 41 8.46 10.29 -5.86
CA ILE A 41 7.08 10.17 -5.36
C ILE A 41 6.55 11.54 -4.89
N GLN A 42 7.37 12.32 -4.19
CA GLN A 42 6.98 13.66 -3.74
C GLN A 42 6.74 14.65 -4.88
N SER A 43 7.48 14.52 -6.00
CA SER A 43 7.31 15.39 -7.17
C SER A 43 5.97 15.19 -7.88
N GLN A 44 5.31 14.03 -7.67
CA GLN A 44 4.06 13.71 -8.32
C GLN A 44 2.86 14.36 -7.62
N PRO A 45 1.81 14.76 -8.38
CA PRO A 45 0.70 15.53 -7.85
C PRO A 45 -0.18 14.76 -6.85
N SER A 46 -0.13 13.42 -6.88
CA SER A 46 -0.95 12.55 -6.05
C SER A 46 -0.10 11.46 -5.40
N HIS A 47 0.02 11.46 -4.08
CA HIS A 47 0.72 10.42 -3.33
C HIS A 47 -0.13 9.94 -2.14
N TYR A 48 0.19 8.75 -1.64
CA TYR A 48 -0.46 8.09 -0.51
C TYR A 48 0.57 7.44 0.39
N ALA A 49 0.18 7.19 1.64
CA ALA A 49 0.96 6.43 2.60
C ALA A 49 0.09 5.30 3.19
N VAL A 50 0.71 4.17 3.52
CA VAL A 50 0.09 3.14 4.36
C VAL A 50 0.75 3.17 5.73
N ALA A 51 -0.01 3.60 6.74
CA ALA A 51 0.49 3.69 8.10
C ALA A 51 -0.31 2.82 9.06
N THR A 52 0.34 2.37 10.13
CA THR A 52 -0.33 1.63 11.20
C THR A 52 -0.85 2.59 12.27
N VAL A 53 -2.15 2.54 12.53
CA VAL A 53 -2.82 3.29 13.61
C VAL A 53 -3.56 2.31 14.49
N ALA A 54 -3.33 2.37 15.82
CA ALA A 54 -3.96 1.47 16.80
C ALA A 54 -3.89 -0.03 16.41
N GLY A 55 -2.75 -0.47 15.85
CA GLY A 55 -2.50 -1.86 15.45
C GLY A 55 -3.12 -2.29 14.12
N ARG A 56 -3.71 -1.38 13.34
CA ARG A 56 -4.29 -1.67 12.02
C ARG A 56 -3.70 -0.77 10.95
N LYS A 57 -3.48 -1.30 9.75
CA LYS A 57 -2.96 -0.54 8.60
C LYS A 57 -4.09 0.22 7.90
N TYR A 58 -3.82 1.47 7.53
CA TYR A 58 -4.74 2.32 6.82
C TYR A 58 -4.06 2.95 5.61
N LEU A 59 -4.79 3.03 4.50
CA LEU A 59 -4.40 3.83 3.34
C LEU A 59 -4.75 5.29 3.63
N LEU A 60 -3.77 6.17 3.49
CA LEU A 60 -3.87 7.59 3.82
C LEU A 60 -3.56 8.41 2.58
N ALA A 61 -4.49 9.24 2.16
CA ALA A 61 -4.21 10.34 1.24
C ALA A 61 -4.14 11.66 2.02
N PRO A 62 -3.38 12.65 1.52
CA PRO A 62 -3.36 13.97 2.13
C PRO A 62 -4.78 14.56 2.13
N ARG A 63 -5.16 15.22 3.22
CA ARG A 63 -6.49 15.85 3.38
C ARG A 63 -7.65 14.85 3.40
N ASP A 64 -7.45 13.60 3.80
CA ASP A 64 -8.53 12.66 4.06
C ASP A 64 -9.03 12.73 5.51
N VAL A 65 -10.25 12.23 5.74
CA VAL A 65 -10.78 12.02 7.10
C VAL A 65 -10.86 10.52 7.39
N LEU A 66 -10.06 10.08 8.35
CA LEU A 66 -9.98 8.69 8.77
C LEU A 66 -10.77 8.44 10.05
N THR A 67 -11.53 7.35 10.11
CA THR A 67 -12.19 6.90 11.34
C THR A 67 -11.43 5.70 11.91
N VAL A 68 -10.86 5.87 13.10
CA VAL A 68 -10.03 4.86 13.78
C VAL A 68 -10.67 4.42 15.10
N PRO A 69 -10.27 3.25 15.64
CA PRO A 69 -10.64 2.87 17.00
C PRO A 69 -10.34 3.98 18.02
N ARG A 70 -11.06 3.98 19.14
CA ARG A 70 -10.90 5.04 20.15
C ARG A 70 -9.46 5.08 20.68
N LEU A 71 -8.81 6.22 20.50
CA LEU A 71 -7.55 6.55 21.16
C LEU A 71 -7.89 7.17 22.53
N ARG A 72 -7.28 6.65 23.60
CA ARG A 72 -7.59 7.08 24.98
C ARG A 72 -6.80 8.34 25.37
N ASP A 73 -5.58 8.46 24.86
CA ASP A 73 -4.59 9.44 25.34
C ASP A 73 -4.57 10.74 24.52
N VAL A 74 -5.60 10.98 23.71
CA VAL A 74 -5.63 12.10 22.76
C VAL A 74 -6.94 12.87 22.89
N ARG A 75 -6.86 14.19 22.81
CA ARG A 75 -7.98 15.13 22.86
C ARG A 75 -8.31 15.66 21.46
N PRO A 76 -9.56 16.10 21.21
CA PRO A 76 -9.89 16.80 19.97
C PRO A 76 -9.04 18.08 19.85
N GLY A 77 -8.44 18.29 18.68
CA GLY A 77 -7.50 19.38 18.40
C GLY A 77 -6.03 18.98 18.46
N ASP A 78 -5.69 17.85 19.09
CA ASP A 78 -4.29 17.42 19.20
C ASP A 78 -3.72 17.00 17.83
N SER A 79 -2.43 17.29 17.64
CA SER A 79 -1.66 16.85 16.48
C SER A 79 -0.89 15.57 16.80
N LEU A 80 -1.14 14.51 16.04
CA LEU A 80 -0.51 13.20 16.13
C LEU A 80 0.50 13.05 14.99
N SER A 81 1.68 12.53 15.34
CA SER A 81 2.66 12.06 14.37
C SER A 81 2.51 10.55 14.22
N LEU A 82 2.36 10.07 12.98
CA LEU A 82 2.34 8.66 12.66
C LEU A 82 3.69 8.28 12.06
N ASP A 83 4.51 7.61 12.85
CA ASP A 83 5.89 7.25 12.47
C ASP A 83 5.98 5.84 11.87
N ALA A 84 4.96 5.00 12.08
CA ALA A 84 4.91 3.64 11.56
C ALA A 84 4.32 3.58 10.14
N VAL A 85 5.08 4.05 9.15
CA VAL A 85 4.73 3.98 7.72
C VAL A 85 5.38 2.77 7.06
N HIS A 86 4.55 1.97 6.37
CA HIS A 86 4.97 0.72 5.73
C HIS A 86 5.07 0.81 4.20
N GLU A 87 4.38 1.78 3.62
CA GLU A 87 4.37 1.99 2.17
C GLU A 87 4.15 3.47 1.90
N PHE A 88 4.88 3.99 0.94
CA PHE A 88 4.68 5.33 0.41
C PHE A 88 4.71 5.24 -1.10
N GLY A 89 3.70 5.79 -1.76
CA GLY A 89 3.54 5.61 -3.18
C GLY A 89 2.73 6.71 -3.84
N SER A 90 2.71 6.65 -5.15
CA SER A 90 1.95 7.47 -6.05
C SER A 90 1.37 6.56 -7.14
N ARG A 91 0.84 7.14 -8.22
CA ARG A 91 0.22 6.41 -9.33
C ARG A 91 1.17 5.42 -10.00
N GLU A 92 2.44 5.79 -10.15
CA GLU A 92 3.42 5.05 -10.97
C GLU A 92 4.50 4.37 -10.14
N TYR A 93 4.79 4.90 -8.96
CA TYR A 93 5.88 4.44 -8.09
C TYR A 93 5.34 4.09 -6.71
N ALA A 94 5.85 3.01 -6.12
CA ALA A 94 5.55 2.64 -4.75
C ALA A 94 6.80 2.07 -4.09
N VAL A 95 7.11 2.55 -2.90
CA VAL A 95 8.17 2.02 -2.05
C VAL A 95 7.52 1.34 -0.86
N ARG A 96 7.93 0.09 -0.59
CA ARG A 96 7.45 -0.71 0.55
C ARG A 96 8.60 -1.02 1.48
N GLY A 97 8.33 -0.97 2.78
CA GLY A 97 9.31 -1.22 3.83
C GLY A 97 9.08 -0.32 5.03
N THR A 98 9.99 -0.37 6.00
CA THR A 98 10.02 0.64 7.07
C THR A 98 10.67 1.89 6.50
N LEU A 99 9.88 2.93 6.26
CA LEU A 99 10.34 4.17 5.63
C LEU A 99 10.41 5.31 6.65
N PRO A 100 11.40 6.22 6.54
CA PRO A 100 11.48 7.43 7.37
C PRO A 100 10.48 8.50 6.89
N VAL A 101 9.21 8.13 6.77
CA VAL A 101 8.11 9.01 6.35
C VAL A 101 7.27 9.34 7.57
N ARG A 102 7.01 10.63 7.77
CA ARG A 102 6.19 11.15 8.86
C ARG A 102 4.85 11.60 8.30
N VAL A 103 3.76 11.05 8.84
CA VAL A 103 2.41 11.54 8.53
C VAL A 103 1.87 12.32 9.72
N THR A 104 1.52 13.58 9.48
CA THR A 104 0.84 14.42 10.47
C THR A 104 -0.66 14.19 10.40
N ALA A 105 -1.32 14.04 11.55
CA ALA A 105 -2.77 13.90 11.62
C ALA A 105 -3.33 14.73 12.78
N THR A 106 -4.44 15.43 12.55
CA THR A 106 -5.11 16.21 13.59
C THR A 106 -6.35 15.48 14.06
N VAL A 107 -6.57 15.41 15.37
CA VAL A 107 -7.79 14.81 15.92
C VAL A 107 -8.94 15.79 15.76
N LEU A 108 -9.97 15.41 15.01
CA LEU A 108 -11.16 16.24 14.84
C LEU A 108 -12.10 16.08 16.05
N GLU A 109 -12.54 14.85 16.29
CA GLU A 109 -13.53 14.56 17.30
C GLU A 109 -13.51 13.09 17.72
N HIS A 110 -14.14 12.82 18.86
CA HIS A 110 -14.48 11.46 19.24
C HIS A 110 -15.96 11.21 19.02
N THR A 111 -16.26 10.29 18.11
CA THR A 111 -17.63 9.97 17.73
C THR A 111 -18.05 8.59 18.26
N LYS A 112 -19.35 8.34 18.30
CA LYS A 112 -19.92 7.02 18.59
C LYS A 112 -20.51 6.48 17.31
N GLY A 113 -20.25 5.20 17.03
CA GLY A 113 -20.89 4.50 15.94
C GLY A 113 -22.38 4.26 16.18
N PRO A 114 -23.06 3.67 15.18
CA PRO A 114 -24.42 3.19 15.36
C PRO A 114 -24.48 2.17 16.51
N MET A 115 -25.64 2.10 17.17
CA MET A 115 -25.86 1.08 18.18
C MET A 115 -25.97 -0.28 17.50
N LEU A 116 -25.10 -1.21 17.88
CA LEU A 116 -25.15 -2.59 17.42
C LEU A 116 -25.97 -3.40 18.41
N GLU A 117 -27.07 -4.00 17.94
CA GLU A 117 -27.89 -4.91 18.74
C GLU A 117 -27.68 -6.35 18.28
N ILE A 118 -27.18 -7.19 19.19
CA ILE A 118 -26.91 -8.61 18.95
C ILE A 118 -27.95 -9.42 19.71
N PHE A 119 -28.87 -10.05 19.00
CA PHE A 119 -29.85 -10.94 19.58
C PHE A 119 -29.30 -12.37 19.66
N LYS A 120 -29.24 -12.92 20.87
CA LYS A 120 -28.84 -14.30 21.15
C LYS A 120 -30.06 -15.11 21.56
N LYS A 121 -30.30 -16.23 20.89
CA LYS A 121 -31.39 -17.15 21.19
C LYS A 121 -30.92 -18.60 21.15
N LYS A 122 -31.40 -19.42 22.10
CA LYS A 122 -31.22 -20.89 22.07
C LYS A 122 -32.57 -21.57 21.88
N ARG A 123 -32.64 -22.51 20.92
CA ARG A 123 -33.86 -23.26 20.60
C ARG A 123 -34.35 -24.06 21.81
N ARG A 124 -35.66 -24.02 22.08
CA ARG A 124 -36.36 -24.80 23.13
C ARG A 124 -35.76 -24.66 24.54
N LYS A 125 -35.06 -23.56 24.83
CA LYS A 125 -34.49 -23.29 26.16
C LYS A 125 -35.06 -22.04 26.82
N GLY A 126 -36.01 -21.34 26.17
CA GLY A 126 -36.52 -20.04 26.62
C GLY A 126 -35.45 -18.94 26.70
N TYR A 127 -34.20 -19.23 26.33
CA TYR A 127 -33.10 -18.30 26.41
C TYR A 127 -33.12 -17.34 25.23
N GLU A 128 -33.36 -16.07 25.54
CA GLU A 128 -33.33 -14.94 24.63
C GLU A 128 -32.61 -13.77 25.33
N LYS A 129 -31.63 -13.16 24.67
CA LYS A 129 -30.86 -12.04 25.21
C LYS A 129 -30.48 -11.07 24.09
N THR A 130 -30.86 -9.81 24.24
CA THR A 130 -30.40 -8.73 23.37
C THR A 130 -29.21 -8.03 24.02
N ILE A 131 -28.06 -8.01 23.35
CA ILE A 131 -26.86 -7.30 23.78
C ILE A 131 -26.74 -6.03 22.95
N LYS A 132 -26.67 -4.88 23.61
CA LYS A 132 -26.43 -3.59 22.96
C LYS A 132 -24.96 -3.22 23.10
N HIS A 133 -24.32 -2.88 22.00
CA HIS A 133 -22.93 -2.44 21.97
C HIS A 133 -22.83 -1.13 21.19
N LYS A 134 -22.28 -0.10 21.83
CA LYS A 134 -22.09 1.22 21.21
C LYS A 134 -20.61 1.53 21.10
N GLN A 135 -20.05 1.24 19.93
CA GLN A 135 -18.62 1.40 19.68
C GLN A 135 -18.24 2.87 19.61
N THR A 136 -17.13 3.24 20.24
CA THR A 136 -16.54 4.57 20.17
C THR A 136 -15.39 4.61 19.15
N TYR A 137 -15.29 5.72 18.42
CA TYR A 137 -14.27 5.96 17.41
C TYR A 137 -13.63 7.33 17.59
N THR A 138 -12.50 7.54 16.91
CA THR A 138 -11.85 8.85 16.79
C THR A 138 -11.75 9.20 15.32
N ARG A 139 -12.11 10.43 14.97
CA ARG A 139 -11.94 10.94 13.60
C ARG A 139 -10.66 11.75 13.53
N LEU A 140 -9.82 11.38 12.58
CA LEU A 140 -8.55 12.03 12.30
C LEU A 140 -8.63 12.72 10.95
N ARG A 141 -8.09 13.93 10.86
CA ARG A 141 -7.81 14.61 9.61
C ARG A 141 -6.35 14.35 9.25
N ILE A 142 -6.10 13.75 8.10
CA ILE A 142 -4.73 13.56 7.61
C ILE A 142 -4.23 14.90 7.08
N GLY A 143 -3.09 15.33 7.62
CA GLY A 143 -2.37 16.53 7.22
C GLY A 143 -1.40 16.23 6.10
N ASN A 144 -0.18 16.76 6.25
CA ASN A 144 0.89 16.54 5.29
C ASN A 144 1.60 15.21 5.54
N ILE A 145 2.02 14.60 4.43
CA ILE A 145 2.88 13.43 4.41
C ILE A 145 4.27 13.93 3.99
N GLU A 146 5.22 13.90 4.92
CA GLU A 146 6.58 14.39 4.71
C GLU A 146 7.54 13.20 4.76
N ALA A 147 8.41 13.07 3.77
CA ALA A 147 9.51 12.11 3.85
C ALA A 147 10.73 12.85 4.42
N THR A 148 11.27 12.35 5.52
CA THR A 148 12.52 12.85 6.08
C THR A 148 13.66 12.19 5.31
N LEU A 149 14.50 13.01 4.67
CA LEU A 149 15.70 12.59 3.93
C LEU A 149 16.92 12.58 4.85
#